data_AF-A0A401Q5X2-F1
#
_entry.id   AF-A0A401Q5X2-F1
#
_cell.length_a   1.000
_cell.length_b   1.000
_cell.length_c   1.000
_cell.angle_alpha   90.00
_cell.angle_beta   90.00
_cell.angle_gamma   90.00
#
_symmetry.space_group_name_H-M   'P 1'
#
loop_
_entity.id
_entity.type
_entity.pdbx_description
1 polymer ?
#
loop_
_entity_poly.entity_id
_entity_poly.type
_entity_poly.pdbx_seq_one_letter_code
_entity_poly.pdbx_strand_id
1 'polypeptide(L)'
;AMSDGQFEKSFLPDSNHTRKKRLKKRPRVAVIVTVVLVALLVLGAVAGVLYWYFTDSTNADQSGEQSGKVVRIYSGHLNLPNAQYTRQLENPETTDFKELAEKLEQVVSDLSPSPHLHSGLRD
;
A
#
# COMPACT_ATOMS: atom_id res chain seq x y z
N ALA A 1 95.32 -11.57 37.34
CA ALA A 1 95.16 -11.55 35.88
C ALA A 1 94.52 -12.88 35.51
N MET A 2 93.45 -13.01 34.74
CA MET A 2 92.80 -12.14 33.76
C MET A 2 91.29 -12.43 33.86
N SER A 3 90.48 -11.42 33.56
CA SER A 3 89.03 -11.39 33.75
C SER A 3 88.30 -12.02 32.56
N ASP A 4 87.72 -13.20 32.72
CA ASP A 4 86.77 -13.79 31.76
C ASP A 4 85.36 -13.26 32.05
N GLY A 5 85.13 -12.01 31.67
CA GLY A 5 83.92 -11.25 31.99
C GLY A 5 83.16 -10.69 30.79
N GLN A 6 83.22 -11.32 29.61
CA GLN A 6 82.62 -10.75 28.38
C GLN A 6 82.03 -11.77 27.38
N PHE A 7 81.36 -12.85 27.81
CA PHE A 7 80.58 -13.65 26.84
C PHE A 7 79.17 -14.07 27.26
N GLU A 8 78.71 -13.67 28.44
CA GLU A 8 77.37 -14.01 28.96
C GLU A 8 76.51 -12.76 29.15
N LYS A 9 76.43 -11.89 28.14
CA LYS A 9 75.52 -10.71 28.15
C LYS A 9 74.59 -10.59 26.94
N SER A 10 74.48 -11.63 26.12
CA SER A 10 73.67 -11.55 24.88
C SER A 10 72.64 -12.66 24.72
N PHE A 11 72.42 -13.51 25.73
CA PHE A 11 71.53 -14.67 25.64
C PHE A 11 70.20 -14.54 26.40
N LEU A 12 69.77 -13.31 26.71
CA LEU A 12 68.40 -13.08 27.13
C LEU A 12 67.61 -12.56 25.92
N PRO A 13 66.67 -13.33 25.34
CA PRO A 13 65.62 -12.73 24.55
C PRO A 13 64.82 -11.82 25.49
N ASP A 14 64.92 -10.52 25.25
CA ASP A 14 64.11 -9.50 25.90
C ASP A 14 62.63 -9.91 25.79
N SER A 15 62.05 -10.34 26.91
CA SER A 15 60.64 -10.75 27.00
C SER A 15 59.73 -9.53 27.09
N ASN A 16 60.06 -8.46 26.39
CA ASN A 16 59.10 -7.47 25.97
C ASN A 16 58.25 -8.08 24.85
N HIS A 17 57.28 -8.91 25.25
CA HIS A 17 56.10 -9.17 24.47
C HIS A 17 55.36 -7.82 24.33
N THR A 18 55.87 -6.99 23.44
CA THR A 18 55.09 -5.90 22.87
C THR A 18 53.82 -6.56 22.41
N ARG A 19 52.72 -6.30 23.12
CA ARG A 19 51.38 -6.58 22.65
C ARG A 19 51.33 -5.91 21.29
N LYS A 20 51.58 -6.69 20.24
CA LYS A 20 51.37 -6.28 18.86
C LYS A 20 49.87 -6.03 18.82
N LYS A 21 49.47 -4.81 19.12
CA LYS A 21 48.12 -4.31 18.91
C LYS A 21 47.93 -4.49 17.42
N ARG A 22 47.36 -5.64 17.02
CA ARG A 22 47.10 -5.96 15.63
C ARG A 22 46.24 -4.79 15.16
N LEU A 23 46.86 -3.93 14.36
CA LEU A 23 46.26 -2.72 13.84
C LEU A 23 44.90 -3.10 13.29
N LYS A 24 43.86 -2.45 13.81
CA LYS A 24 42.45 -2.62 13.44
C LYS A 24 42.32 -2.43 11.92
N LYS A 25 42.49 -3.50 11.14
CA LYS A 25 42.08 -3.58 9.73
C LYS A 25 40.57 -3.79 9.68
N ARG A 26 39.79 -2.84 10.21
CA ARG A 26 38.31 -2.85 10.15
C ARG A 26 37.63 -1.55 9.69
N PRO A 27 38.31 -0.49 9.20
CA PRO A 27 37.58 0.73 8.84
C PRO A 27 36.64 0.49 7.65
N ARG A 28 37.09 -0.27 6.63
CA ARG A 28 36.27 -0.52 5.42
C ARG A 28 35.05 -1.40 5.71
N VAL A 29 35.21 -2.46 6.52
CA VAL A 29 34.09 -3.34 6.90
C VAL A 29 33.09 -2.58 7.77
N ALA A 30 33.56 -1.76 8.71
CA ALA A 30 32.68 -0.92 9.53
C ALA A 30 31.88 0.07 8.66
N VAL A 31 32.54 0.71 7.69
CA VAL A 31 31.88 1.65 6.75
C VAL A 31 30.82 0.93 5.90
N ILE A 32 31.14 -0.24 5.34
CA ILE A 32 30.18 -1.02 4.54
C ILE A 32 28.95 -1.36 5.39
N VAL A 33 29.14 -1.84 6.62
CA VAL A 33 28.03 -2.18 7.51
C VAL A 33 27.18 -0.96 7.83
N THR A 34 27.80 0.20 8.11
CA THR A 34 27.03 1.43 8.37
C THR A 34 26.24 1.89 7.14
N VAL A 35 26.81 1.79 5.94
CA VAL A 35 26.11 2.17 4.70
C VAL A 35 24.91 1.25 4.45
N VAL A 36 25.08 -0.06 4.65
CA VAL A 36 24.00 -1.03 4.49
C VAL A 36 22.86 -0.78 5.49
N LEU A 37 23.20 -0.51 6.76
CA LEU A 37 22.19 -0.21 7.78
C LEU A 37 21.41 1.07 7.46
N VAL A 38 22.08 2.13 7.02
CA VAL A 38 21.43 3.38 6.62
C VAL A 38 20.54 3.16 5.40
N ALA A 39 21.00 2.40 4.40
CA ALA A 39 20.20 2.07 3.22
C ALA A 39 18.92 1.31 3.58
N LEU A 40 19.01 0.31 4.47
CA LEU A 40 17.83 -0.42 4.95
C LEU A 40 16.86 0.46 5.73
N LEU A 41 17.37 1.40 6.53
CA LEU A 41 16.55 2.33 7.31
C LEU A 41 15.79 3.29 6.38
N VAL A 42 16.46 3.82 5.36
CA VAL A 42 15.82 4.66 4.33
C VAL A 42 14.77 3.85 3.56
N LEU A 43 15.08 2.62 3.15
CA LEU A 43 14.14 1.78 2.43
C LEU A 43 12.90 1.45 3.28
N GLY A 44 13.11 1.15 4.57
CA GLY A 44 12.03 0.94 5.53
C GLY A 44 11.18 2.18 5.76
N ALA A 45 11.79 3.37 5.85
CA ALA A 45 11.08 4.63 5.97
C ALA A 45 10.24 4.92 4.71
N VAL A 46 10.81 4.74 3.51
CA VAL A 46 10.09 4.90 2.24
C VAL A 46 8.94 3.90 2.15
N ALA A 47 9.16 2.63 2.49
CA ALA A 47 8.13 1.61 2.48
C ALA A 47 7.02 1.90 3.50
N GLY A 48 7.35 2.40 4.70
CA GLY A 48 6.39 2.81 5.71
C GLY A 48 5.57 4.02 5.28
N VAL A 49 6.20 5.02 4.66
CA VAL A 49 5.51 6.19 4.08
C VAL A 49 4.63 5.76 2.91
N LEU A 50 5.09 4.86 2.04
CA LEU A 50 4.28 4.29 0.97
C LEU A 50 3.11 3.52 1.54
N TYR A 51 3.32 2.65 2.54
CA TYR A 51 2.23 1.91 3.18
C TYR A 51 1.21 2.86 3.80
N TRP A 52 1.65 3.92 4.48
CA TRP A 52 0.75 4.95 5.04
C TRP A 52 0.01 5.75 3.97
N TYR A 53 0.69 6.17 2.91
CA TYR A 53 0.09 6.94 1.82
C TYR A 53 -0.88 6.09 1.00
N PHE A 54 -0.53 4.82 0.77
CA PHE A 54 -1.35 3.90 0.01
C PHE A 54 -2.43 3.22 0.86
N THR A 55 -2.33 3.09 2.19
CA THR A 55 -3.41 2.46 2.98
C THR A 55 -4.72 3.23 2.86
N ASP A 56 -4.67 4.55 2.72
CA ASP A 56 -5.86 5.37 2.49
C ASP A 56 -6.45 5.16 1.07
N SER A 57 -5.65 4.69 0.12
CA SER A 57 -6.06 4.41 -1.27
C SER A 57 -6.32 2.92 -1.57
N THR A 58 -5.70 1.97 -0.85
CA THR A 58 -5.80 0.52 -1.14
C THR A 58 -7.02 -0.13 -0.48
N ASN A 59 -7.65 0.53 0.49
CA ASN A 59 -8.97 0.11 0.96
C ASN A 59 -10.05 0.38 -0.10
N ALA A 60 -9.79 1.21 -1.12
CA ALA A 60 -10.76 1.48 -2.18
C ALA A 60 -10.99 0.28 -3.12
N ASP A 61 -10.03 -0.66 -3.23
CA ASP A 61 -10.11 -1.76 -4.21
C ASP A 61 -10.45 -3.14 -3.62
N GLN A 62 -10.58 -3.31 -2.29
CA GLN A 62 -11.05 -4.59 -1.70
C GLN A 62 -12.13 -4.46 -0.61
N SER A 63 -12.55 -3.25 -0.25
CA SER A 63 -13.73 -3.02 0.58
C SER A 63 -14.35 -1.71 0.14
N GLY A 64 -15.45 -1.75 -0.60
CA GLY A 64 -16.14 -0.59 -1.15
C GLY A 64 -16.66 0.39 -0.09
N GLU A 65 -15.75 1.11 0.55
CA GLU A 65 -16.03 2.12 1.56
C GLU A 65 -14.98 3.22 1.43
N GLN A 66 -14.93 3.83 0.24
CA GLN A 66 -14.53 5.22 0.18
C GLN A 66 -15.52 6.00 1.06
N SER A 67 -14.98 6.85 1.94
CA SER A 67 -15.68 7.76 2.85
C SER A 67 -16.42 8.89 2.11
N GLY A 68 -17.16 8.51 1.07
CA GLY A 68 -18.07 9.31 0.29
C GLY A 68 -19.04 8.33 -0.31
N LYS A 69 -20.19 8.14 0.37
CA LYS A 69 -21.33 7.27 0.01
C LYS A 69 -21.20 6.64 -1.38
N VAL A 70 -20.52 5.50 -1.48
CA VAL A 70 -20.35 4.78 -2.74
C VAL A 70 -21.70 4.13 -3.07
N VAL A 71 -22.51 4.84 -3.86
CA VAL A 71 -23.76 4.29 -4.37
C VAL A 71 -23.40 3.35 -5.52
N ARG A 72 -23.61 2.06 -5.32
CA ARG A 72 -23.49 1.07 -6.40
C ARG A 72 -24.61 1.33 -7.41
N ILE A 73 -24.24 1.70 -8.63
CA ILE A 73 -25.18 1.87 -9.75
C ILE A 73 -25.11 0.60 -10.60
N TYR A 74 -26.25 -0.04 -10.82
CA TYR A 74 -26.38 -1.21 -11.69
C TYR A 74 -27.03 -0.77 -13.00
N SER A 75 -26.33 -0.94 -14.11
CA SER A 75 -26.89 -0.72 -15.46
C SER A 75 -27.16 -2.07 -16.13
N GLY A 76 -28.33 -2.22 -16.72
CA GLY A 76 -28.71 -3.38 -17.53
C GLY A 76 -29.49 -2.97 -18.77
N HIS A 77 -29.57 -3.87 -19.75
CA HIS A 77 -30.38 -3.68 -20.95
C HIS A 77 -31.62 -4.57 -20.88
N LEU A 78 -32.79 -3.98 -21.09
CA LEU A 78 -34.07 -4.68 -21.17
C LEU A 78 -34.62 -4.59 -22.59
N ASN A 79 -34.98 -5.73 -23.18
CA ASN A 79 -35.69 -5.75 -24.46
C ASN A 79 -37.21 -5.87 -24.21
N LEU A 80 -38.00 -5.06 -24.89
CA LEU A 80 -39.44 -4.95 -24.71
C LEU A 80 -40.17 -5.54 -25.93
N PRO A 81 -40.42 -6.86 -25.98
CA PRO A 81 -40.97 -7.51 -27.17
C PRO A 81 -42.40 -7.04 -27.52
N ASN A 82 -43.13 -6.49 -26.56
CA ASN A 82 -44.51 -6.01 -26.74
C ASN A 82 -44.59 -4.48 -26.94
N ALA A 83 -43.47 -3.77 -27.00
CA ALA A 83 -43.45 -2.34 -27.32
C ALA A 83 -43.06 -2.15 -28.79
N GLN A 84 -43.88 -1.44 -29.56
CA GLN A 84 -43.49 -1.04 -30.91
C GLN A 84 -42.55 0.17 -30.83
N TYR A 85 -41.40 0.06 -31.47
CA TYR A 85 -40.50 1.18 -31.64
C TYR A 85 -41.11 2.22 -32.59
N THR A 86 -41.11 3.47 -32.17
CA THR A 86 -41.61 4.60 -32.94
C THR A 86 -40.57 5.72 -32.93
N ARG A 87 -40.60 6.62 -33.92
CA ARG A 87 -39.63 7.72 -33.99
C ARG A 87 -39.74 8.69 -32.81
N GLN A 88 -40.91 8.76 -32.20
CA GLN A 88 -41.15 9.60 -31.02
C GLN A 88 -40.31 9.12 -29.83
N LEU A 89 -40.11 7.80 -29.70
CA LEU A 89 -39.25 7.19 -28.67
C LEU A 89 -37.75 7.50 -28.84
N GLU A 90 -37.32 8.08 -29.97
CA GLU A 90 -35.94 8.56 -30.17
C GLU A 90 -35.67 9.87 -29.45
N ASN A 91 -36.72 10.63 -29.13
CA ASN A 91 -36.59 11.94 -28.51
C ASN A 91 -37.12 11.89 -27.06
N PRO A 92 -36.24 12.12 -26.06
CA PRO A 92 -36.62 12.04 -24.64
C PRO A 92 -37.62 13.12 -24.21
N GLU A 93 -37.81 14.16 -25.03
CA GLU A 93 -38.76 15.24 -24.72
C GLU A 93 -40.21 14.93 -25.12
N THR A 94 -40.44 13.85 -25.88
CA THR A 94 -41.78 13.47 -26.33
C THR A 94 -42.61 12.86 -25.21
N THR A 95 -43.93 13.02 -25.32
CA THR A 95 -44.88 12.42 -24.37
C THR A 95 -44.76 10.89 -24.37
N ASP A 96 -44.66 10.27 -25.55
CA ASP A 96 -44.58 8.82 -25.70
C ASP A 96 -43.36 8.21 -24.98
N PHE A 97 -42.20 8.88 -25.06
CA PHE A 97 -41.00 8.46 -24.33
C PHE A 97 -41.18 8.58 -22.82
N LYS A 98 -41.70 9.72 -22.35
CA LYS A 98 -41.89 10.01 -20.92
C LYS A 98 -42.86 9.01 -20.29
N GLU A 99 -43.99 8.73 -20.95
CA GLU A 99 -44.98 7.76 -20.47
C GLU A 99 -44.41 6.34 -20.41
N LEU A 100 -43.66 5.92 -21.43
CA LEU A 100 -43.02 4.60 -21.41
C LEU A 100 -41.95 4.51 -20.32
N ALA A 101 -41.12 5.55 -20.16
CA ALA A 101 -40.08 5.59 -19.13
C ALA A 101 -40.66 5.51 -17.72
N GLU A 102 -41.70 6.28 -17.42
CA GLU A 102 -42.40 6.27 -16.13
C GLU A 102 -42.99 4.89 -15.83
N LYS A 103 -43.62 4.25 -16.82
CA LYS A 103 -44.16 2.90 -16.68
C LYS A 103 -43.07 1.87 -16.39
N LEU A 104 -41.91 1.97 -17.05
CA LEU A 104 -40.78 1.06 -16.82
C LEU A 104 -40.16 1.29 -15.44
N GLU A 105 -40.02 2.55 -15.02
CA GLU A 105 -39.55 2.91 -13.68
C GLU A 105 -40.45 2.33 -12.59
N GLN A 106 -41.77 2.42 -12.77
CA GLN A 106 -42.72 1.83 -11.84
C GLN A 106 -42.57 0.31 -11.76
N VAL A 107 -42.53 -0.38 -12.91
CA VAL A 107 -42.38 -1.85 -12.94
C VAL A 107 -41.07 -2.30 -12.30
N VAL A 108 -39.96 -1.59 -12.54
CA VAL A 108 -38.66 -1.92 -11.93
C VAL A 108 -38.70 -1.66 -10.42
N SER A 109 -39.36 -0.58 -9.99
CA SER A 109 -39.52 -0.25 -8.57
C SER A 109 -40.36 -1.29 -7.83
N ASP A 110 -41.43 -1.79 -8.46
CA ASP A 110 -42.28 -2.84 -7.91
C ASP A 110 -41.58 -4.21 -7.83
N LEU A 111 -40.73 -4.52 -8.83
CA LEU A 111 -39.98 -5.78 -8.89
C LEU A 111 -38.74 -5.78 -8.00
N SER A 112 -38.16 -4.61 -7.72
CA SER A 112 -37.02 -4.50 -6.83
C SER A 112 -37.50 -4.76 -5.41
N PRO A 113 -36.97 -5.78 -4.70
CA PRO A 113 -37.20 -5.88 -3.27
C PRO A 113 -36.52 -4.67 -2.64
N SER A 114 -37.31 -3.62 -2.41
CA SER A 114 -36.84 -2.42 -1.73
C SER A 114 -36.15 -2.87 -0.44
N PRO A 115 -34.84 -2.62 -0.22
CA PRO A 115 -34.36 -2.53 1.13
C PRO A 115 -35.13 -1.35 1.72
N HIS A 116 -36.13 -1.65 2.55
CA HIS A 116 -36.86 -0.66 3.31
C HIS A 116 -35.80 0.10 4.13
N LEU A 117 -35.32 1.23 3.61
CA LEU A 117 -34.55 2.17 4.39
C LEU A 117 -35.58 2.85 5.28
N HIS A 118 -35.86 2.16 6.38
CA HIS A 118 -36.52 2.66 7.57
C HIS A 118 -35.66 3.83 8.07
N SER A 119 -35.91 5.02 7.52
CA SER A 119 -35.40 6.31 8.02
C SER A 119 -36.29 6.84 9.15
N GLY A 120 -36.78 5.92 9.98
CA GLY A 120 -37.62 6.20 11.14
C GLY A 120 -36.88 5.88 12.43
N LEU A 121 -36.79 6.90 13.28
CA LEU A 121 -36.43 6.89 14.70
C LEU A 121 -34.94 6.81 15.04
N ARG A 122 -34.35 7.99 15.15
CA ARG A 122 -33.48 8.34 16.28
C ARG A 122 -34.05 9.62 16.90
N ASP A 123 -34.88 9.42 17.91
CA ASP A 123 -35.11 10.42 18.97
C ASP A 123 -33.87 10.52 19.87
#